data_AF-E3H9S2-F1
#
_entry.id   AF-E3H9S2-F1
#
_cell.length_a   1.000
_cell.length_b   1.000
_cell.length_c   1.000
_cell.angle_alpha   90.00
_cell.angle_beta   90.00
_cell.angle_gamma   90.00
#
_symmetry.space_group_name_H-M   'P 1'
#
loop_
_entity.id
_entity.type
_entity.pdbx_description
1 polymer ?
#
loop_
_entity_poly.entity_id
_entity_poly.type
_entity_poly.pdbx_seq_one_letter_code
_entity_poly.pdbx_strand_id
1 'polypeptide(L)'
;MRKSYFILGIGAILLLFAMEGRLKEEDYKVFSKSYKERSGMDRNTFAARALGIKKTARSFLWMGHVVKTGALLGGDPKEGIEALKKGSERISYLDPYFVRNYSFTGGILAFIRTYKDFEGAFGILEKGMRYNPNESMLKKYLAGTVAGKKGNSRELLKLFEEIVKESRDDLLMNTLAFSYEKIYEESGERQYLEKSIYYWKELLDSKDDKYKKRAEEKLLKYLEDKKQKK
;
A
#
# COMPACT_ATOMS: atom_id res chain seq x y z
N MET A 1 -48.90 -7.28 13.35
CA MET A 1 -47.51 -7.79 13.23
C MET A 1 -46.47 -6.78 12.69
N ARG A 2 -46.76 -5.92 11.68
CA ARG A 2 -45.74 -4.99 11.13
C ARG A 2 -45.23 -3.88 12.07
N LYS A 3 -46.03 -3.41 13.03
CA LYS A 3 -45.63 -2.32 13.96
C LYS A 3 -44.61 -2.75 15.02
N SER A 4 -44.65 -4.03 15.43
CA SER A 4 -43.77 -4.55 16.49
C SER A 4 -42.31 -4.66 16.03
N TYR A 5 -42.06 -5.02 14.76
CA TYR A 5 -40.71 -5.06 14.20
C TYR A 5 -40.09 -3.67 14.01
N PHE A 6 -40.93 -2.64 13.77
CA PHE A 6 -40.47 -1.27 13.64
C PHE A 6 -40.00 -0.69 14.99
N ILE A 7 -40.74 -0.98 16.06
CA ILE A 7 -40.38 -0.57 17.43
C ILE A 7 -39.14 -1.31 17.91
N LEU A 8 -39.01 -2.61 17.60
CA LEU A 8 -37.79 -3.38 17.88
C LEU A 8 -36.57 -2.83 17.12
N GLY A 9 -36.74 -2.42 15.85
CA GLY A 9 -35.67 -1.80 15.07
C GLY A 9 -35.20 -0.46 15.64
N ILE A 10 -36.13 0.42 16.04
CA ILE A 10 -35.80 1.70 16.68
C ILE A 10 -35.19 1.47 18.07
N GLY A 11 -35.71 0.51 18.84
CA GLY A 11 -35.17 0.14 20.14
C GLY A 11 -33.73 -0.36 20.06
N ALA A 12 -33.41 -1.19 19.05
CA ALA A 12 -32.04 -1.63 18.79
C ALA A 12 -31.12 -0.46 18.42
N ILE A 13 -31.57 0.49 17.59
CA ILE A 13 -30.82 1.70 17.23
C ILE A 13 -30.55 2.59 18.45
N LEU A 14 -31.55 2.81 19.30
CA LEU A 14 -31.40 3.59 20.53
C LEU A 14 -30.49 2.91 21.56
N LEU A 15 -30.56 1.58 21.67
CA LEU A 15 -29.63 0.79 22.49
C LEU A 15 -28.19 0.93 21.99
N LEU A 16 -27.97 0.95 20.68
CA LEU A 16 -26.64 1.17 20.10
C LEU A 16 -26.09 2.58 20.39
N PHE A 17 -26.94 3.62 20.36
CA PHE A 17 -26.56 4.97 20.78
C PHE A 17 -26.28 5.05 22.28
N ALA A 18 -27.07 4.38 23.12
CA ALA A 18 -26.87 4.37 24.57
C ALA A 18 -25.62 3.58 24.99
N MET A 19 -25.28 2.53 24.24
CA MET A 19 -24.09 1.72 24.45
C MET A 19 -22.83 2.31 23.78
N GLU A 20 -22.96 3.41 23.01
CA GLU A 20 -21.86 4.02 22.26
C GLU A 20 -20.65 4.34 23.15
N GLY A 21 -20.89 4.81 24.38
CA GLY A 21 -19.82 5.12 25.35
C GLY A 21 -19.07 3.88 25.86
N ARG A 22 -19.79 2.79 26.18
CA ARG A 22 -19.20 1.53 26.68
C ARG A 22 -18.56 0.71 25.58
N LEU A 23 -19.21 0.64 24.41
CA LEU A 23 -18.64 0.04 23.22
C LEU A 23 -17.32 0.73 22.88
N LYS A 24 -17.24 2.07 22.87
CA LYS A 24 -15.98 2.81 22.65
C LYS A 24 -14.82 2.40 23.58
N GLU A 25 -15.12 1.95 24.80
CA GLU A 25 -14.14 1.63 25.85
C GLU A 25 -13.67 0.16 25.81
N GLU A 26 -14.57 -0.79 25.50
CA GLU A 26 -14.20 -2.20 25.29
C GLU A 26 -13.48 -2.40 23.96
N ASP A 27 -13.96 -1.71 22.93
CA ASP A 27 -13.31 -1.67 21.63
C ASP A 27 -11.93 -1.01 21.78
N TYR A 28 -11.67 -0.04 22.67
CA TYR A 28 -10.33 0.53 22.95
C TYR A 28 -9.29 -0.53 23.38
N LYS A 29 -9.69 -1.52 24.19
CA LYS A 29 -8.81 -2.61 24.66
C LYS A 29 -8.47 -3.60 23.55
N VAL A 30 -9.37 -3.82 22.59
CA VAL A 30 -9.15 -4.68 21.41
C VAL A 30 -8.50 -3.90 20.25
N PHE A 31 -8.80 -2.59 20.13
CA PHE A 31 -8.39 -1.68 19.06
C PHE A 31 -6.95 -1.20 19.17
N SER A 32 -6.38 -1.05 20.37
CA SER A 32 -5.03 -0.50 20.58
C SER A 32 -3.93 -1.31 19.87
N LYS A 33 -4.21 -2.54 19.44
CA LYS A 33 -3.29 -3.39 18.69
C LYS A 33 -3.40 -3.32 17.16
N SER A 34 -4.47 -2.75 16.57
CA SER A 34 -4.76 -3.00 15.13
C SER A 34 -5.05 -1.80 14.21
N TYR A 35 -5.34 -0.58 14.71
CA TYR A 35 -5.52 0.58 13.82
C TYR A 35 -5.35 1.91 14.59
N LYS A 36 -4.44 2.79 14.15
CA LYS A 36 -4.06 4.01 14.90
C LYS A 36 -4.71 5.33 14.44
N GLU A 37 -5.41 5.39 13.30
CA GLU A 37 -5.93 6.65 12.76
C GLU A 37 -7.47 6.71 12.71
N ARG A 38 -8.07 7.76 13.28
CA ARG A 38 -9.52 8.05 13.18
C ARG A 38 -9.84 9.31 12.37
N SER A 39 -8.83 10.09 11.97
CA SER A 39 -9.04 11.33 11.20
C SER A 39 -9.51 10.99 9.79
N GLY A 40 -10.76 11.34 9.45
CA GLY A 40 -11.32 11.14 8.09
C GLY A 40 -12.37 10.03 7.96
N MET A 41 -12.72 9.32 9.05
CA MET A 41 -13.76 8.28 9.00
C MET A 41 -15.17 8.88 8.89
N ASP A 42 -15.90 8.55 7.83
CA ASP A 42 -17.29 8.99 7.65
C ASP A 42 -18.27 8.25 8.58
N ARG A 43 -19.40 8.89 8.90
CA ARG A 43 -20.42 8.37 9.85
C ARG A 43 -20.94 6.99 9.49
N ASN A 44 -21.09 6.67 8.20
CA ASN A 44 -21.63 5.39 7.76
C ASN A 44 -20.59 4.27 7.94
N THR A 45 -19.32 4.58 7.67
CA THR A 45 -18.18 3.69 7.94
C THR A 45 -18.07 3.40 9.43
N PHE A 46 -18.20 4.41 10.29
CA PHE A 46 -18.23 4.23 11.74
C PHE A 46 -19.39 3.34 12.20
N ALA A 47 -20.62 3.65 11.76
CA ALA A 47 -21.81 2.88 12.11
C ALA A 47 -21.69 1.41 11.67
N ALA A 48 -21.20 1.14 10.45
CA ALA A 48 -20.99 -0.21 9.97
C ALA A 48 -19.97 -1.00 10.81
N ARG A 49 -18.95 -0.34 11.37
CA ARG A 49 -18.02 -0.98 12.32
C ARG A 49 -18.68 -1.24 13.67
N ALA A 50 -19.37 -0.24 14.23
CA ALA A 50 -20.04 -0.35 15.52
C ALA A 50 -21.12 -1.46 15.54
N LEU A 51 -21.81 -1.64 14.40
CA LEU A 51 -22.81 -2.69 14.19
C LEU A 51 -22.22 -4.09 13.93
N GLY A 52 -20.89 -4.24 13.85
CA GLY A 52 -20.24 -5.51 13.53
C GLY A 52 -20.39 -5.96 12.07
N ILE A 53 -21.02 -5.17 11.21
CA ILE A 53 -21.30 -5.50 9.79
C ILE A 53 -20.16 -5.09 8.84
N LYS A 54 -18.95 -4.84 9.37
CA LYS A 54 -17.79 -4.31 8.61
C LYS A 54 -17.47 -5.08 7.33
N LYS A 55 -17.56 -6.42 7.34
CA LYS A 55 -17.28 -7.27 6.16
C LYS A 55 -18.30 -7.06 5.04
N THR A 56 -19.58 -6.97 5.39
CA THR A 56 -20.69 -6.74 4.47
C THR A 56 -20.62 -5.33 3.89
N ALA A 57 -20.47 -4.33 4.78
CA ALA A 57 -20.32 -2.94 4.36
C ALA A 57 -19.08 -2.74 3.46
N ARG A 58 -17.95 -3.39 3.78
CA ARG A 58 -16.76 -3.42 2.92
C ARG A 58 -17.07 -3.96 1.53
N SER A 59 -17.83 -5.06 1.43
CA SER A 59 -18.17 -5.65 0.14
C SER A 59 -19.02 -4.71 -0.72
N PHE A 60 -20.01 -4.02 -0.13
CA PHE A 60 -20.79 -3.01 -0.84
C PHE A 60 -19.96 -1.81 -1.27
N LEU A 61 -19.10 -1.29 -0.38
CA LEU A 61 -18.17 -0.22 -0.73
C LEU A 61 -17.23 -0.64 -1.85
N TRP A 62 -16.70 -1.87 -1.81
CA TRP A 62 -15.82 -2.41 -2.84
C TRP A 62 -16.51 -2.51 -4.20
N MET A 63 -17.73 -3.06 -4.25
CA MET A 63 -18.50 -3.12 -5.50
C MET A 63 -18.76 -1.72 -6.06
N GLY A 64 -19.20 -0.79 -5.21
CA GLY A 64 -19.40 0.61 -5.61
C GLY A 64 -18.12 1.28 -6.10
N HIS A 65 -16.98 0.99 -5.45
CA HIS A 65 -15.67 1.50 -5.83
C HIS A 65 -15.23 1.04 -7.21
N VAL A 66 -15.38 -0.26 -7.51
CA VAL A 66 -15.06 -0.83 -8.82
C VAL A 66 -15.95 -0.25 -9.92
N VAL A 67 -17.27 -0.21 -9.68
CA VAL A 67 -18.24 0.34 -10.66
C VAL A 67 -17.98 1.82 -10.93
N LYS A 68 -17.77 2.61 -9.87
CA LYS A 68 -17.49 4.05 -10.00
C LYS A 68 -16.18 4.29 -10.74
N THR A 69 -15.16 3.49 -10.50
CA THR A 69 -13.90 3.57 -11.24
C THR A 69 -14.13 3.36 -12.73
N GLY A 70 -14.88 2.32 -13.12
CA GLY A 70 -15.23 2.06 -14.52
C GLY A 70 -15.94 3.24 -15.18
N ALA A 71 -16.88 3.88 -14.47
CA ALA A 71 -17.59 5.05 -14.97
C ALA A 71 -16.71 6.30 -15.13
N LEU A 72 -15.62 6.41 -14.36
CA LEU A 72 -14.68 7.53 -14.40
C LEU A 72 -13.58 7.36 -15.45
N LEU A 73 -13.45 6.17 -16.06
CA LEU A 73 -12.54 5.92 -17.18
C LEU A 73 -13.10 6.59 -18.45
N GLY A 74 -12.82 7.89 -18.60
CA GLY A 74 -13.28 8.73 -19.70
C GLY A 74 -13.73 10.13 -19.28
N GLY A 75 -13.86 10.38 -17.98
CA GLY A 75 -14.15 11.71 -17.39
C GLY A 75 -12.90 12.48 -16.98
N ASP A 76 -13.07 13.53 -16.17
CA ASP A 76 -11.95 14.32 -15.63
C ASP A 76 -11.01 13.43 -14.80
N PRO A 77 -9.72 13.32 -15.17
CA PRO A 77 -8.74 12.56 -14.42
C PRO A 77 -8.64 12.96 -12.95
N LYS A 78 -8.81 14.24 -12.60
CA LYS A 78 -8.67 14.73 -11.22
C LYS A 78 -9.79 14.20 -10.34
N GLU A 79 -11.03 14.24 -10.81
CA GLU A 79 -12.18 13.66 -10.12
C GLU A 79 -12.02 12.15 -9.97
N GLY A 80 -11.49 11.49 -11.00
CA GLY A 80 -11.12 10.07 -10.98
C GLY A 80 -10.17 9.72 -9.85
N ILE A 81 -9.05 10.45 -9.76
CA ILE A 81 -8.02 10.26 -8.73
C ILE A 81 -8.60 10.45 -7.32
N GLU A 82 -9.34 11.54 -7.10
CA GLU A 82 -9.92 11.85 -5.80
C GLU A 82 -10.95 10.78 -5.37
N ALA A 83 -11.83 10.38 -6.30
CA ALA A 83 -12.80 9.32 -6.04
C ALA A 83 -12.12 7.98 -5.71
N LEU A 84 -11.04 7.65 -6.42
CA LEU A 84 -10.25 6.45 -6.18
C LEU A 84 -9.61 6.45 -4.78
N LYS A 85 -8.95 7.54 -4.40
CA LYS A 85 -8.32 7.69 -3.09
C LYS A 85 -9.36 7.57 -1.97
N LYS A 86 -10.43 8.36 -2.06
CA LYS A 86 -11.50 8.38 -1.04
C LYS A 86 -12.21 7.04 -0.90
N GLY A 87 -12.52 6.37 -2.02
CA GLY A 87 -13.15 5.05 -2.00
C GLY A 87 -12.25 4.01 -1.32
N SER A 88 -10.96 4.01 -1.67
CA SER A 88 -9.98 3.10 -1.08
C SER A 88 -9.76 3.34 0.41
N GLU A 89 -9.79 4.60 0.84
CA GLU A 89 -9.66 4.97 2.24
C GLU A 89 -10.83 4.43 3.08
N ARG A 90 -12.07 4.64 2.61
CA ARG A 90 -13.29 4.12 3.26
C ARG A 90 -13.28 2.61 3.42
N ILE A 91 -12.83 1.90 2.38
CA ILE A 91 -12.68 0.44 2.41
C ILE A 91 -11.61 0.03 3.44
N SER A 92 -10.46 0.72 3.45
CA SER A 92 -9.38 0.47 4.40
C SER A 92 -9.82 0.69 5.86
N TYR A 93 -10.70 1.67 6.10
CA TYR A 93 -11.28 1.88 7.42
C TYR A 93 -12.15 0.70 7.86
N LEU A 94 -12.86 0.01 6.96
CA LEU A 94 -13.65 -1.15 7.34
C LEU A 94 -12.81 -2.42 7.48
N ASP A 95 -11.85 -2.62 6.59
CA ASP A 95 -11.04 -3.83 6.50
C ASP A 95 -9.63 -3.52 5.94
N PRO A 96 -8.65 -3.18 6.81
CA PRO A 96 -7.29 -2.85 6.37
C PRO A 96 -6.50 -4.07 5.87
N TYR A 97 -7.01 -5.28 6.05
CA TYR A 97 -6.40 -6.52 5.52
C TYR A 97 -6.99 -6.91 4.16
N PHE A 98 -7.89 -6.10 3.60
CA PHE A 98 -8.49 -6.36 2.30
C PHE A 98 -7.55 -5.94 1.16
N VAL A 99 -6.52 -6.75 0.91
CA VAL A 99 -5.45 -6.56 -0.10
C VAL A 99 -5.96 -6.04 -1.44
N ARG A 100 -7.07 -6.61 -1.94
CA ARG A 100 -7.66 -6.25 -3.24
C ARG A 100 -7.89 -4.74 -3.39
N ASN A 101 -8.28 -4.05 -2.32
CA ASN A 101 -8.48 -2.62 -2.33
C ASN A 101 -7.22 -1.84 -2.71
N TYR A 102 -6.11 -2.17 -2.06
CA TYR A 102 -4.82 -1.50 -2.26
C TYR A 102 -4.25 -1.84 -3.63
N SER A 103 -4.24 -3.13 -4.00
CA SER A 103 -3.71 -3.57 -5.29
C SER A 103 -4.48 -2.92 -6.44
N PHE A 104 -5.81 -2.92 -6.38
CA PHE A 104 -6.66 -2.33 -7.42
C PHE A 104 -6.46 -0.83 -7.52
N THR A 105 -6.60 -0.11 -6.42
CA THR A 105 -6.55 1.36 -6.43
C THR A 105 -5.15 1.85 -6.77
N GLY A 106 -4.12 1.27 -6.14
CA GLY A 106 -2.73 1.60 -6.42
C GLY A 106 -2.33 1.28 -7.87
N GLY A 107 -2.73 0.11 -8.36
CA GLY A 107 -2.46 -0.29 -9.74
C GLY A 107 -3.12 0.64 -10.76
N ILE A 108 -4.37 1.06 -10.53
CA ILE A 108 -5.06 2.01 -11.41
C ILE A 108 -4.36 3.37 -11.41
N LEU A 109 -4.06 3.92 -10.23
CA LEU A 109 -3.40 5.22 -10.11
C LEU A 109 -2.03 5.21 -10.79
N ALA A 110 -1.24 4.13 -10.62
CA ALA A 110 0.11 4.04 -11.17
C ALA A 110 0.14 3.75 -12.67
N PHE A 111 -0.66 2.79 -13.15
CA PHE A 111 -0.45 2.15 -14.45
C PHE A 111 -1.47 2.54 -15.51
N ILE A 112 -2.60 3.14 -15.14
CA ILE A 112 -3.54 3.68 -16.13
C ILE A 112 -3.03 5.03 -16.61
N ARG A 113 -2.81 5.12 -17.93
CA ARG A 113 -2.20 6.28 -18.61
C ARG A 113 -2.90 7.61 -18.28
N THR A 114 -4.22 7.58 -18.09
CA THR A 114 -5.05 8.73 -17.77
C THR A 114 -4.74 9.33 -16.41
N TYR A 115 -4.38 8.51 -15.41
CA TYR A 115 -4.15 8.98 -14.04
C TYR A 115 -2.67 9.25 -13.77
N LYS A 116 -1.79 8.26 -14.00
CA LYS A 116 -0.33 8.34 -13.74
C LYS A 116 0.03 9.03 -12.41
N ASP A 117 -0.80 8.85 -11.39
CA ASP A 117 -0.61 9.44 -10.07
C ASP A 117 0.27 8.50 -9.23
N PHE A 118 1.57 8.50 -9.53
CA PHE A 118 2.54 7.64 -8.84
C PHE A 118 2.62 7.94 -7.35
N GLU A 119 2.42 9.18 -6.92
CA GLU A 119 2.46 9.56 -5.50
C GLU A 119 1.23 9.06 -4.75
N GLY A 120 0.04 9.24 -5.34
CA GLY A 120 -1.19 8.67 -4.80
C GLY A 120 -1.17 7.14 -4.77
N ALA A 121 -0.71 6.52 -5.85
CA ALA A 121 -0.54 5.08 -5.93
C ALA A 121 0.41 4.56 -4.84
N PHE A 122 1.53 5.27 -4.67
CA PHE A 122 2.50 4.97 -3.62
C PHE A 122 1.86 4.98 -2.24
N GLY A 123 1.19 6.07 -1.85
CA GLY A 123 0.58 6.18 -0.52
C GLY A 123 -0.45 5.07 -0.24
N ILE A 124 -1.24 4.67 -1.25
CA ILE A 124 -2.21 3.59 -1.11
C ILE A 124 -1.53 2.22 -0.95
N LEU A 125 -0.54 1.91 -1.81
CA LEU A 125 0.16 0.63 -1.77
C LEU A 125 1.02 0.49 -0.52
N GLU A 126 1.67 1.57 -0.09
CA GLU A 126 2.44 1.63 1.15
C GLU A 126 1.54 1.37 2.37
N LYS A 127 0.38 2.03 2.45
CA LYS A 127 -0.63 1.76 3.49
C LYS A 127 -1.04 0.28 3.48
N GLY A 128 -1.28 -0.29 2.30
CA GLY A 128 -1.59 -1.71 2.15
C GLY A 128 -0.47 -2.62 2.69
N MET A 129 0.78 -2.31 2.37
CA MET A 129 1.96 -3.06 2.83
C MET A 129 2.15 -2.99 4.35
N ARG A 130 1.87 -1.85 5.00
CA ARG A 130 1.94 -1.75 6.47
C ARG A 130 1.00 -2.74 7.17
N TYR A 131 -0.17 -3.00 6.60
CA TYR A 131 -1.13 -3.97 7.15
C TYR A 131 -0.92 -5.40 6.63
N ASN A 132 -0.32 -5.56 5.44
CA ASN A 132 -0.18 -6.84 4.75
C ASN A 132 1.27 -7.04 4.24
N PRO A 133 2.28 -7.08 5.14
CA PRO A 133 3.70 -6.99 4.74
C PRO A 133 4.19 -8.18 3.90
N ASN A 134 3.54 -9.34 4.01
CA ASN A 134 3.90 -10.56 3.29
C ASN A 134 3.22 -10.69 1.92
N GLU A 135 2.40 -9.73 1.52
CA GLU A 135 1.58 -9.84 0.31
C GLU A 135 2.38 -9.57 -0.97
N SER A 136 2.65 -10.62 -1.73
CA SER A 136 3.49 -10.56 -2.94
C SER A 136 2.96 -9.59 -4.00
N MET A 137 1.63 -9.48 -4.17
CA MET A 137 1.05 -8.60 -5.17
C MET A 137 1.30 -7.12 -4.84
N LEU A 138 1.18 -6.74 -3.57
CA LEU A 138 1.44 -5.37 -3.15
C LEU A 138 2.91 -5.00 -3.32
N LYS A 139 3.83 -5.92 -2.98
CA LYS A 139 5.27 -5.74 -3.25
C LYS A 139 5.56 -5.48 -4.72
N LYS A 140 4.95 -6.28 -5.63
CA LYS A 140 5.11 -6.12 -7.08
C LYS A 140 4.60 -4.77 -7.59
N TYR A 141 3.41 -4.36 -7.17
CA TYR A 141 2.85 -3.07 -7.59
C TYR A 141 3.61 -1.89 -7.02
N LEU A 142 4.05 -1.98 -5.77
CA LEU A 142 4.87 -0.95 -5.15
C LEU A 142 6.21 -0.81 -5.88
N ALA A 143 6.91 -1.92 -6.14
CA ALA A 143 8.14 -1.94 -6.94
C ALA A 143 7.95 -1.36 -8.36
N GLY A 144 6.86 -1.71 -9.04
CA GLY A 144 6.52 -1.15 -10.35
C GLY A 144 6.21 0.36 -10.30
N THR A 145 5.54 0.82 -9.25
CA THR A 145 5.23 2.25 -9.03
C THR A 145 6.51 3.06 -8.85
N VAL A 146 7.50 2.52 -8.14
CA VAL A 146 8.84 3.14 -7.99
C VAL A 146 9.57 3.24 -9.30
N ALA A 147 9.64 2.13 -10.04
CA ALA A 147 10.32 2.11 -11.33
C ALA A 147 9.69 3.11 -12.31
N GLY A 148 8.37 3.30 -12.23
CA GLY A 148 7.63 4.29 -13.02
C GLY A 148 7.81 5.75 -12.56
N LYS A 149 8.01 6.00 -11.27
CA LYS A 149 8.24 7.35 -10.74
C LYS A 149 9.65 7.83 -11.14
N LYS A 150 9.73 8.87 -11.97
CA LYS A 150 10.97 9.62 -12.18
C LYS A 150 11.31 10.41 -10.90
N GLY A 151 11.86 9.75 -9.89
CA GLY A 151 12.32 10.42 -8.67
C GLY A 151 12.31 9.52 -7.44
N ASN A 152 13.33 9.72 -6.61
CA ASN A 152 13.63 8.95 -5.40
C ASN A 152 12.59 9.15 -4.29
N SER A 153 11.88 8.09 -3.92
CA SER A 153 11.21 8.05 -2.62
C SER A 153 12.16 7.42 -1.60
N ARG A 154 13.02 8.23 -0.97
CA ARG A 154 13.98 7.76 0.06
C ARG A 154 13.26 7.07 1.22
N GLU A 155 12.05 7.52 1.58
CA GLU A 155 11.20 6.90 2.61
C GLU A 155 10.78 5.49 2.22
N LEU A 156 10.45 5.26 0.95
CA LEU A 156 10.11 3.94 0.48
C LEU A 156 11.30 3.00 0.44
N LEU A 157 12.48 3.50 0.06
CA LEU A 157 13.67 2.66 0.14
C LEU A 157 13.84 2.15 1.56
N LYS A 158 13.70 3.01 2.59
CA LYS A 158 13.72 2.58 4.00
C LYS A 158 12.68 1.49 4.30
N LEU A 159 11.43 1.65 3.85
CA LEU A 159 10.40 0.61 4.03
C LEU A 159 10.80 -0.72 3.37
N PHE A 160 11.35 -0.68 2.16
CA PHE A 160 11.88 -1.88 1.52
C PHE A 160 13.06 -2.46 2.30
N GLU A 161 13.98 -1.64 2.82
CA GLU A 161 15.08 -2.10 3.67
C GLU A 161 14.55 -2.82 4.91
N GLU A 162 13.49 -2.31 5.54
CA GLU A 162 12.82 -2.95 6.68
C GLU A 162 12.21 -4.32 6.29
N ILE A 163 11.45 -4.37 5.19
CA ILE A 163 10.80 -5.60 4.73
C ILE A 163 11.83 -6.68 4.38
N VAL A 164 12.91 -6.32 3.68
CA VAL A 164 13.93 -7.31 3.26
C VAL A 164 14.81 -7.79 4.42
N LYS A 165 14.92 -7.01 5.50
CA LYS A 165 15.57 -7.44 6.75
C LYS A 165 14.73 -8.48 7.50
N GLU A 166 13.41 -8.33 7.48
CA GLU A 166 12.49 -9.28 8.13
C GLU A 166 12.26 -10.54 7.30
N SER A 167 12.18 -10.38 5.97
CA SER A 167 11.91 -11.47 5.04
C SER A 167 12.71 -11.28 3.76
N ARG A 168 13.56 -12.24 3.40
CA ARG A 168 14.29 -12.19 2.12
C ARG A 168 13.29 -12.12 0.97
N ASP A 169 13.43 -11.08 0.14
CA ASP A 169 12.61 -10.87 -1.05
C ASP A 169 13.49 -10.33 -2.18
N ASP A 170 13.88 -11.22 -3.09
CA ASP A 170 14.85 -10.91 -4.14
C ASP A 170 14.34 -9.82 -5.12
N LEU A 171 13.02 -9.71 -5.31
CA LEU A 171 12.44 -8.63 -6.12
C LEU A 171 12.68 -7.28 -5.46
N LEU A 172 12.37 -7.16 -4.17
CA LEU A 172 12.57 -5.92 -3.42
C LEU A 172 14.06 -5.57 -3.30
N MET A 173 14.92 -6.55 -3.06
CA MET A 173 16.38 -6.35 -3.05
C MET A 173 16.89 -5.84 -4.41
N ASN A 174 16.41 -6.40 -5.52
CA ASN A 174 16.74 -5.90 -6.86
C ASN A 174 16.26 -4.46 -7.05
N THR A 175 15.05 -4.13 -6.59
CA THR A 175 14.54 -2.76 -6.66
C THR A 175 15.34 -1.78 -5.80
N LEU A 176 15.75 -2.17 -4.58
CA LEU A 176 16.64 -1.39 -3.73
C LEU A 176 17.99 -1.13 -4.42
N ALA A 177 18.60 -2.17 -4.97
CA ALA A 177 19.90 -2.08 -5.62
C ALA A 177 19.87 -1.08 -6.80
N PHE A 178 18.89 -1.22 -7.70
CA PHE A 178 18.70 -0.29 -8.81
C PHE A 178 18.37 1.13 -8.37
N SER A 179 17.50 1.28 -7.37
CA SER A 179 17.11 2.62 -6.91
C SER A 179 18.31 3.35 -6.33
N TYR A 180 19.12 2.69 -5.50
CA TYR A 180 20.33 3.26 -4.93
C TYR A 180 21.41 3.59 -5.97
N GLU A 181 21.55 2.78 -7.02
CA GLU A 181 22.42 3.09 -8.15
C GLU A 181 21.99 4.40 -8.83
N LYS A 182 20.69 4.54 -9.10
CA LYS A 182 20.12 5.76 -9.69
C LYS A 182 20.29 6.98 -8.78
N ILE A 183 20.08 6.86 -7.46
CA ILE A 183 20.34 7.97 -6.52
C ILE A 183 21.80 8.39 -6.59
N TYR A 184 22.72 7.43 -6.65
CA TYR A 184 24.14 7.72 -6.77
C TYR A 184 24.48 8.42 -8.09
N GLU A 185 23.93 7.97 -9.21
CA GLU A 185 24.11 8.62 -10.53
C GLU A 185 23.62 10.08 -10.51
N GLU A 186 22.52 10.35 -9.80
CA GLU A 186 21.94 11.69 -9.69
C GLU A 186 22.66 12.60 -8.69
N SER A 187 23.12 12.06 -7.56
CA SER A 187 23.65 12.85 -6.43
C SER A 187 25.18 12.85 -6.31
N GLY A 188 25.86 11.82 -6.85
CA GLY A 188 27.27 11.55 -6.61
C GLY A 188 27.61 11.08 -5.19
N GLU A 189 26.63 10.96 -4.28
CA GLU A 189 26.88 10.58 -2.89
C GLU A 189 27.23 9.09 -2.76
N ARG A 190 28.49 8.81 -2.42
CA ARG A 190 29.06 7.45 -2.38
C ARG A 190 28.29 6.46 -1.48
N GLN A 191 27.64 6.94 -0.42
CA GLN A 191 26.82 6.10 0.46
C GLN A 191 25.72 5.32 -0.29
N TYR A 192 25.16 5.89 -1.36
CA TYR A 192 24.13 5.20 -2.14
C TYR A 192 24.74 4.14 -3.07
N LEU A 193 25.93 4.38 -3.62
CA LEU A 193 26.66 3.35 -4.35
C LEU A 193 26.97 2.15 -3.44
N GLU A 194 27.41 2.40 -2.21
CA GLU A 194 27.71 1.35 -1.24
C GLU A 194 26.48 0.53 -0.88
N LYS A 195 25.34 1.19 -0.66
CA LYS A 195 24.05 0.49 -0.48
C LYS A 195 23.64 -0.32 -1.70
N SER A 196 23.79 0.22 -2.91
CA SER A 196 23.48 -0.50 -4.14
C SER A 196 24.32 -1.78 -4.26
N ILE A 197 25.64 -1.67 -4.05
CA ILE A 197 26.58 -2.79 -4.06
C ILE A 197 26.21 -3.83 -2.99
N TYR A 198 25.81 -3.39 -1.79
CA TYR A 198 25.35 -4.29 -0.73
C TYR A 198 24.19 -5.16 -1.22
N TYR A 199 23.12 -4.56 -1.75
CA TYR A 199 21.97 -5.34 -2.22
C TYR A 199 22.28 -6.19 -3.46
N TRP A 200 23.19 -5.75 -4.34
CA TRP A 200 23.67 -6.62 -5.42
C TRP A 200 24.41 -7.85 -4.89
N LYS A 201 25.23 -7.71 -3.84
CA LYS A 201 25.90 -8.87 -3.22
C LYS A 201 24.91 -9.85 -2.60
N GLU A 202 23.90 -9.37 -1.88
CA GLU A 202 22.86 -10.22 -1.30
C GLU A 202 22.13 -11.06 -2.36
N LEU A 203 21.99 -10.53 -3.58
CA LEU A 203 21.35 -11.21 -4.70
C LEU A 203 22.21 -12.30 -5.36
N LEU A 204 23.50 -12.41 -5.05
CA LEU A 204 24.33 -13.54 -5.52
C LEU A 204 23.86 -14.87 -4.93
N ASP A 205 23.26 -14.82 -3.73
CA ASP A 205 22.67 -15.97 -3.04
C ASP A 205 21.20 -16.22 -3.43
N SER A 206 20.68 -15.51 -4.44
CA SER A 206 19.31 -15.69 -4.92
C SER A 206 19.12 -17.11 -5.47
N LYS A 207 17.96 -17.69 -5.17
CA LYS A 207 17.53 -18.97 -5.77
C LYS A 207 16.98 -18.79 -7.19
N ASP A 208 16.78 -17.56 -7.63
CA ASP A 208 16.33 -17.22 -8.97
C ASP A 208 17.54 -16.74 -9.79
N ASP A 209 17.93 -17.57 -10.75
CA ASP A 209 19.08 -17.35 -11.64
C ASP A 209 19.04 -15.98 -12.33
N LYS A 210 17.83 -15.43 -12.57
CA LYS A 210 17.68 -14.10 -13.18
C LYS A 210 18.29 -13.01 -12.31
N TYR A 211 18.05 -13.03 -10.99
CA TYR A 211 18.60 -12.01 -10.10
C TYR A 211 20.08 -12.24 -9.84
N LYS A 212 20.49 -13.50 -9.72
CA LYS A 212 21.89 -13.87 -9.55
C LYS A 212 22.76 -13.39 -10.71
N LYS A 213 22.40 -13.72 -11.96
CA LYS A 213 23.15 -13.28 -13.15
C LYS A 213 23.25 -11.77 -13.25
N ARG A 214 22.15 -11.07 -12.97
CA ARG A 214 22.13 -9.60 -12.97
C ARG A 214 23.06 -9.01 -11.91
N ALA A 215 23.09 -9.59 -10.72
CA ALA A 215 24.01 -9.18 -9.66
C ALA A 215 25.48 -9.38 -10.07
N GLU A 216 25.81 -10.52 -10.68
CA GLU A 216 27.15 -10.81 -11.21
C GLU A 216 27.59 -9.75 -12.24
N GLU A 217 26.75 -9.45 -13.23
CA GLU A 217 27.00 -8.41 -14.25
C GLU A 217 27.24 -7.04 -13.61
N LYS A 218 26.39 -6.64 -12.67
CA LYS A 218 26.48 -5.32 -12.01
C LYS A 218 27.74 -5.19 -11.16
N LEU A 219 28.09 -6.22 -10.39
CA LEU A 219 29.27 -6.21 -9.53
C LEU A 219 30.57 -6.23 -10.34
N LEU A 220 30.61 -6.95 -11.47
CA LEU A 220 31.76 -6.94 -12.37
C LEU A 220 32.03 -5.53 -12.90
N LYS A 221 30.97 -4.83 -13.35
CA LYS A 221 31.08 -3.44 -13.83
C LYS A 221 31.69 -2.51 -12.77
N TYR A 222 31.26 -2.61 -11.51
CA TYR A 222 31.83 -1.78 -10.44
C TYR A 222 33.31 -2.07 -10.16
N LEU A 223 33.76 -3.32 -10.37
CA LEU A 223 35.17 -3.70 -10.23
C LEU A 223 36.02 -3.12 -11.36
N GLU A 224 35.51 -3.12 -12.59
CA GLU A 224 36.17 -2.54 -13.76
C GLU A 224 36.31 -1.02 -13.63
N ASP A 225 35.23 -0.33 -13.25
CA ASP A 225 35.22 1.12 -13.04
C ASP A 225 36.22 1.55 -11.95
N LYS A 226 36.42 0.71 -10.92
CA LYS A 226 37.40 0.96 -9.86
C LYS A 226 38.84 0.81 -10.34
N LYS A 227 39.10 -0.07 -11.31
CA LYS A 227 40.44 -0.26 -11.90
C LYS A 227 40.84 0.89 -12.82
N GLN A 228 39.89 1.50 -13.51
CA GLN A 228 40.15 2.64 -14.42
C GLN A 228 40.40 3.97 -13.69
N LYS A 229 40.00 4.08 -12.41
CA LYS A 229 40.19 5.29 -11.57
C LYS A 229 41.42 5.23 -10.67
N LYS A 230 42.27 4.20 -10.82
CA LYS A 230 43.56 4.06 -10.13
C LYS A 230 44.69 4.25 -11.14
#